data_AF-A0A248LGX6-F1
#
_entry.id   AF-A0A248LGX6-F1
#
_cell.length_a   1.000
_cell.length_b   1.000
_cell.length_c   1.000
_cell.angle_alpha   90.00
_cell.angle_beta   90.00
_cell.angle_gamma   90.00
#
_symmetry.space_group_name_H-M   'P 1'
#
loop_
_entity.id
_entity.type
_entity.pdbx_description
1 polymer ?
#
loop_
_entity_poly.entity_id
_entity_poly.type
_entity_poly.pdbx_seq_one_letter_code
_entity_poly.pdbx_strand_id
1 'polypeptide(L)'
;MSTTTTLGITPTDNPFHALAVAHAAMHEGCEFNKAAGCHVPAISRKDADLALGHAEQVLDDCTFGMQALGHLLRHHDGRLIGDTEDTLFQAGCLISLLANVQGHAVEAIESARCRLWAHDRIAATLRQEARS
;
A
#
# COMPACT_ATOMS: atom_id res chain seq x y z
N MET A 1 28.95 -36.86 -4.33
CA MET A 1 27.50 -37.02 -4.10
C MET A 1 27.01 -35.73 -3.50
N SER A 2 26.17 -34.97 -4.21
CA SER A 2 25.66 -33.68 -3.75
C SER A 2 24.40 -33.91 -2.93
N THR A 3 24.42 -33.59 -1.64
CA THR A 3 23.23 -33.63 -0.77
C THR A 3 22.40 -32.37 -1.03
N THR A 4 21.41 -32.47 -1.91
CA THR A 4 20.44 -31.40 -2.10
C THR A 4 19.57 -31.34 -0.84
N THR A 5 19.83 -30.38 0.04
CA THR A 5 18.96 -30.10 1.17
C THR A 5 17.65 -29.54 0.63
N THR A 6 16.55 -30.28 0.79
CA THR A 6 15.22 -29.77 0.43
C THR A 6 14.90 -28.60 1.36
N LEU A 7 14.81 -27.40 0.80
CA LEU A 7 14.33 -26.21 1.50
C LEU A 7 12.79 -26.29 1.61
N GLY A 8 12.28 -26.24 2.84
CA GLY A 8 10.83 -26.15 3.11
C GLY A 8 10.21 -27.47 3.57
N ILE A 9 8.88 -27.45 3.67
CA ILE A 9 8.06 -28.58 4.11
C ILE A 9 7.73 -29.41 2.87
N THR A 10 7.94 -30.73 2.92
CA THR A 10 7.45 -31.65 1.89
C THR A 10 5.92 -31.55 1.84
N PRO A 11 5.33 -31.14 0.72
CA PRO A 11 3.89 -30.94 0.67
C PRO A 11 3.22 -32.30 0.87
N THR A 12 2.46 -32.45 1.95
CA THR A 12 1.36 -33.42 1.99
C THR A 12 0.37 -33.04 0.90
N ASP A 13 -0.22 -34.02 0.20
CA ASP A 13 -1.01 -33.85 -1.04
C ASP A 13 -2.21 -32.89 -0.94
N ASN A 14 -2.55 -32.39 0.25
CA ASN A 14 -3.58 -31.39 0.46
C ASN A 14 -3.00 -30.05 0.95
N PRO A 15 -3.00 -28.98 0.13
CA PRO A 15 -2.50 -27.66 0.52
C PRO A 15 -3.31 -27.01 1.66
N PHE A 16 -4.60 -27.33 1.81
CA PHE A 16 -5.41 -26.86 2.94
C PHE A 16 -4.99 -27.53 4.26
N HIS A 17 -4.56 -28.80 4.20
CA HIS A 17 -4.05 -29.51 5.37
C HIS A 17 -2.69 -28.93 5.80
N ALA A 18 -1.79 -28.67 4.86
CA ALA A 18 -0.51 -28.02 5.13
C ALA A 18 -0.70 -26.63 5.76
N LEU A 19 -1.64 -25.84 5.24
CA LEU A 19 -1.98 -24.52 5.80
C LEU A 19 -2.56 -24.63 7.22
N ALA A 20 -3.44 -25.60 7.46
CA ALA A 20 -4.03 -25.84 8.79
C ALA A 20 -2.99 -26.30 9.82
N VAL A 21 -2.07 -27.18 9.43
CA VAL A 21 -0.96 -27.65 10.29
C VAL A 21 0.01 -26.50 10.59
N ALA A 22 0.38 -25.70 9.58
CA ALA A 22 1.21 -24.52 9.79
C ALA A 22 0.51 -23.50 10.71
N HIS A 23 -0.80 -23.28 10.53
CA HIS A 23 -1.60 -22.43 11.40
C HIS A 23 -1.65 -22.93 12.85
N ALA A 24 -1.86 -24.23 13.07
CA ALA A 24 -1.89 -24.85 14.39
C ALA A 24 -0.52 -24.75 15.09
N ALA A 25 0.57 -25.04 14.37
CA ALA A 25 1.93 -24.93 14.89
C ALA A 25 2.31 -23.47 15.23
N MET A 26 1.88 -22.51 14.41
CA MET A 26 2.06 -21.07 14.70
C MET A 26 1.23 -20.59 15.89
N HIS A 27 0.09 -21.24 16.17
CA HIS A 27 -0.78 -20.94 17.30
C HIS A 27 -0.27 -21.53 18.62
N GLU A 28 0.29 -22.74 18.62
CA GLU A 28 0.87 -23.37 19.82
C GLU A 28 2.16 -22.69 20.31
N GLY A 29 2.93 -22.06 19.42
CA GLY A 29 4.21 -21.44 19.78
C GLY A 29 4.16 -19.98 20.25
N CYS A 30 2.98 -19.32 20.29
CA CYS A 30 2.87 -17.84 20.39
C CYS A 30 3.71 -17.07 19.34
N GLU A 31 4.24 -17.76 18.32
CA GLU A 31 5.16 -17.20 17.33
C GLU A 31 4.45 -16.71 16.06
N PHE A 32 3.11 -16.82 15.99
CA PHE A 32 2.33 -16.32 14.84
C PHE A 32 2.71 -14.87 14.47
N ASN A 33 2.95 -14.00 15.46
CA ASN A 33 3.35 -12.61 15.21
C ASN A 33 4.76 -12.48 14.62
N LYS A 34 5.71 -13.36 15.01
CA LYS A 34 7.04 -13.43 14.40
C LYS A 34 6.97 -14.02 12.99
N ALA A 35 6.20 -15.09 12.80
CA ALA A 35 6.02 -15.79 11.53
C ALA A 35 5.24 -14.95 10.50
N ALA A 36 4.26 -14.16 10.94
CA ALA A 36 3.54 -13.19 10.13
C ALA A 36 4.32 -11.88 9.91
N GLY A 37 5.56 -11.78 10.40
CA GLY A 37 6.40 -10.59 10.25
C GLY A 37 5.85 -9.33 10.93
N CYS A 38 4.90 -9.46 11.86
CA CYS A 38 4.29 -8.35 12.59
C CYS A 38 5.27 -7.81 13.63
N HIS A 39 6.28 -7.09 13.17
CA HIS A 39 7.14 -6.28 14.03
C HIS A 39 6.40 -4.99 14.36
N VAL A 40 6.61 -4.44 15.56
CA VAL A 40 6.08 -3.13 15.93
C VAL A 40 6.54 -2.13 14.85
N PRO A 41 5.62 -1.51 14.10
CA PRO A 41 6.02 -0.54 13.08
C PRO A 41 6.86 0.57 13.72
N ALA A 42 7.91 1.01 13.04
CA ALA A 42 8.78 2.08 13.53
C ALA A 42 8.08 3.45 13.67
N ILE A 43 6.87 3.57 13.11
CA ILE A 43 6.00 4.74 13.21
C ILE A 43 4.79 4.43 14.07
N SER A 44 4.28 5.44 14.77
CA SER A 44 3.08 5.27 15.60
C SER A 44 1.84 4.99 14.73
N ARG A 45 0.80 4.41 15.33
CA ARG A 45 -0.50 4.24 14.66
C ARG A 45 -1.04 5.58 14.17
N LYS A 46 -0.96 6.61 15.01
CA LYS A 46 -1.41 7.97 14.69
C LYS A 46 -0.71 8.52 13.45
N ASP A 47 0.60 8.31 13.32
CA ASP A 47 1.36 8.76 12.16
C ASP A 47 1.00 7.96 10.91
N ALA A 48 0.72 6.65 11.05
CA ALA A 48 0.24 5.82 9.95
C ALA A 48 -1.17 6.25 9.48
N ASP A 49 -2.08 6.60 10.40
CA ASP A 49 -3.41 7.13 10.08
C ASP A 49 -3.32 8.50 9.40
N LEU A 50 -2.44 9.39 9.88
CA LEU A 50 -2.18 10.68 9.24
C LEU A 50 -1.60 10.52 7.83
N ALA A 51 -0.63 9.61 7.66
CA ALA A 51 -0.06 9.31 6.36
C ALA A 51 -1.09 8.76 5.37
N LEU A 52 -2.01 7.90 5.85
CA LEU A 52 -3.13 7.40 5.05
C LEU A 52 -4.02 8.55 4.58
N GLY A 53 -4.48 9.41 5.50
CA GLY A 53 -5.35 10.53 5.15
C GLY A 53 -4.70 11.52 4.18
N HIS A 54 -3.42 11.84 4.36
CA HIS A 54 -2.70 12.70 3.42
C HIS A 54 -2.54 12.04 2.05
N ALA A 55 -2.26 10.74 1.98
CA ALA A 55 -2.13 10.05 0.71
C ALA A 55 -3.45 9.96 -0.05
N GLU A 56 -4.57 9.75 0.65
CA GLU A 56 -5.93 9.82 0.08
C GLU A 56 -6.24 11.23 -0.44
N GLN A 57 -5.90 12.27 0.31
CA GLN A 57 -6.09 13.66 -0.14
C GLN A 57 -5.25 13.98 -1.40
N VAL A 58 -4.00 13.53 -1.47
CA VAL A 58 -3.15 13.72 -2.66
C VAL A 58 -3.77 13.05 -3.89
N LEU A 59 -4.38 11.86 -3.72
CA LEU A 59 -5.04 11.15 -4.81
C LEU A 59 -6.23 11.96 -5.37
N ASP A 60 -7.03 12.55 -4.47
CA ASP A 60 -8.14 13.44 -4.83
C ASP A 60 -7.65 14.71 -5.52
N ASP A 61 -6.63 15.37 -4.96
CA ASP A 61 -6.04 16.59 -5.54
C ASP A 61 -5.50 16.36 -6.95
N CYS A 62 -4.83 15.22 -7.19
CA CYS A 62 -4.39 14.87 -8.53
C CYS A 62 -5.55 14.61 -9.49
N THR A 63 -6.63 14.00 -9.01
CA THR A 63 -7.84 13.76 -9.82
C THR A 63 -8.50 15.08 -10.22
N PHE A 64 -8.66 16.01 -9.27
CA PHE A 64 -9.18 17.35 -9.55
C PHE A 64 -8.27 18.14 -10.49
N GLY A 65 -6.94 18.05 -10.29
CA GLY A 65 -5.96 18.68 -11.17
C GLY A 65 -6.07 18.20 -12.62
N MET A 66 -6.16 16.89 -12.84
CA MET A 66 -6.35 16.33 -14.18
C MET A 66 -7.68 16.74 -14.82
N GLN A 67 -8.77 16.79 -14.03
CA GLN A 67 -10.06 17.27 -14.51
C GLN A 67 -10.02 18.74 -14.93
N ALA A 68 -9.37 19.59 -14.13
CA ALA A 68 -9.18 21.00 -14.43
C ALA A 68 -8.37 21.20 -15.71
N LEU A 69 -7.29 20.44 -15.89
CA LEU A 69 -6.50 20.47 -17.13
C LEU A 69 -7.30 19.99 -18.33
N GLY A 70 -8.05 18.90 -18.19
CA GLY A 70 -8.94 18.42 -19.25
C GLY A 70 -9.99 19.46 -19.65
N HIS A 71 -10.52 20.22 -18.69
CA HIS A 71 -11.43 21.33 -18.94
C HIS A 71 -10.74 22.47 -19.68
N LEU A 72 -9.56 22.91 -19.21
CA LEU A 72 -8.78 23.96 -19.87
C LEU A 72 -8.41 23.60 -21.31
N LEU A 73 -7.97 22.37 -21.55
CA LEU A 73 -7.65 21.86 -22.89
C LEU A 73 -8.87 21.83 -23.80
N ARG A 74 -10.02 21.38 -23.30
CA ARG A 74 -11.27 21.32 -24.07
C ARG A 74 -11.75 22.71 -24.51
N HIS A 75 -11.54 23.70 -23.66
CA HIS A 75 -12.00 25.08 -23.89
C HIS A 75 -10.87 26.01 -24.37
N HIS A 76 -9.71 25.46 -24.72
CA HIS A 76 -8.60 26.25 -25.24
C HIS A 76 -8.95 26.82 -26.61
N ASP A 77 -9.10 28.13 -26.69
CA ASP A 77 -9.17 28.87 -27.95
C ASP A 77 -7.76 29.37 -28.28
N GLY A 78 -7.08 28.68 -29.18
CA GLY A 78 -5.69 28.95 -29.60
C GLY A 78 -5.47 30.33 -30.23
N ARG A 79 -6.51 31.18 -30.28
CA ARG A 79 -6.43 32.58 -30.71
C ARG A 79 -6.14 33.56 -29.58
N LEU A 80 -6.32 33.19 -28.32
CA LEU A 80 -6.32 34.12 -27.19
C LEU A 80 -5.09 34.02 -26.28
N ILE A 81 -4.37 32.88 -26.24
CA ILE A 81 -3.28 32.66 -25.28
C ILE A 81 -2.19 31.77 -25.89
N GLY A 82 -1.06 32.38 -26.27
CA GLY A 82 0.21 31.69 -26.53
C GLY A 82 0.25 30.75 -27.74
N ASP A 83 1.41 30.15 -27.98
CA ASP A 83 1.57 29.09 -28.96
C ASP A 83 0.81 27.84 -28.46
N THR A 84 -0.12 27.35 -29.27
CA THR A 84 -0.94 26.18 -28.94
C THR A 84 -0.06 24.94 -28.72
N GLU A 85 1.06 24.84 -29.44
CA GLU A 85 1.99 23.71 -29.31
C GLU A 85 2.65 23.67 -27.93
N ASP A 86 3.18 24.79 -27.46
CA ASP A 86 3.80 24.91 -26.12
C ASP A 86 2.79 24.63 -25.00
N THR A 87 1.56 25.13 -25.16
CA THR A 87 0.49 24.93 -24.17
C THR A 87 0.11 23.46 -24.06
N LEU A 88 -0.06 22.77 -25.18
CA LEU A 88 -0.36 21.34 -25.21
C LEU A 88 0.81 20.51 -24.65
N PHE A 89 2.05 20.89 -24.96
CA PHE A 89 3.23 20.24 -24.41
C PHE A 89 3.27 20.35 -22.88
N GLN A 90 3.12 21.57 -22.34
CA GLN A 90 3.11 21.80 -20.89
C GLN A 90 1.96 21.07 -20.19
N ALA A 91 0.77 21.06 -20.80
CA ALA A 91 -0.37 20.29 -20.28
C ALA A 91 -0.07 18.79 -20.24
N GLY A 92 0.59 18.25 -21.27
CA GLY A 92 1.06 16.86 -21.28
C GLY A 92 2.06 16.54 -20.17
N CYS A 93 3.03 17.43 -19.94
CA CYS A 93 3.98 17.31 -18.83
C CYS A 93 3.27 17.30 -17.47
N LEU A 94 2.31 18.20 -17.27
CA LEU A 94 1.60 18.30 -16.00
C LEU A 94 0.67 17.10 -15.76
N ILE A 95 -0.03 16.62 -16.79
CA ILE A 95 -0.83 15.38 -16.70
C ILE A 95 0.06 14.19 -16.31
N SER A 96 1.25 14.09 -16.91
CA SER A 96 2.20 13.02 -16.61
C SER A 96 2.72 13.10 -15.18
N LEU A 97 3.00 14.31 -14.69
CA LEU A 97 3.40 14.54 -13.30
C LEU A 97 2.29 14.14 -12.33
N LEU A 98 1.05 14.56 -12.58
CA LEU A 98 -0.10 14.21 -11.73
C LEU A 98 -0.32 12.69 -11.71
N ALA A 99 -0.21 12.00 -12.85
CA ALA A 99 -0.31 10.54 -12.90
C ALA A 99 0.79 9.84 -12.08
N ASN A 100 2.03 10.33 -12.14
CA ASN A 100 3.13 9.79 -11.32
C ASN A 100 2.88 9.99 -9.81
N VAL A 101 2.41 11.18 -9.42
CA VAL A 101 2.06 11.48 -8.03
C VAL A 101 0.91 10.58 -7.54
N GLN A 102 -0.09 10.29 -8.38
CA GLN A 102 -1.14 9.32 -8.04
C GLN A 102 -0.57 7.92 -7.78
N GLY A 103 0.37 7.46 -8.61
CA GLY A 103 1.04 6.17 -8.39
C GLY A 103 1.68 6.09 -7.00
N HIS A 104 2.43 7.13 -6.63
CA HIS A 104 3.05 7.21 -5.29
C HIS A 104 2.03 7.33 -4.16
N ALA A 105 0.92 8.04 -4.37
CA ALA A 105 -0.17 8.14 -3.39
C ALA A 105 -0.81 6.77 -3.13
N VAL A 106 -1.05 5.96 -4.17
CA VAL A 106 -1.57 4.59 -4.03
C VAL A 106 -0.59 3.70 -3.26
N GLU A 107 0.70 3.72 -3.61
CA GLU A 107 1.73 2.99 -2.88
C GLU A 107 1.78 3.40 -1.39
N ALA A 108 1.67 4.70 -1.12
CA ALA A 108 1.64 5.22 0.25
C ALA A 108 0.40 4.77 1.03
N ILE A 109 -0.79 4.74 0.41
CA ILE A 109 -2.03 4.23 0.99
C ILE A 109 -1.87 2.76 1.39
N GLU A 110 -1.39 1.91 0.48
CA GLU A 110 -1.17 0.49 0.75
C GLU A 110 -0.16 0.29 1.88
N SER A 111 0.94 1.03 1.83
CA SER A 111 1.98 1.00 2.84
C SER A 111 1.43 1.41 4.22
N ALA A 112 0.60 2.46 4.29
CA ALA A 112 -0.03 2.90 5.54
C ALA A 112 -1.02 1.87 6.08
N ARG A 113 -1.86 1.28 5.22
CA ARG A 113 -2.81 0.22 5.59
C ARG A 113 -2.12 -1.01 6.17
N CYS A 114 -1.01 -1.45 5.59
CA CYS A 114 -0.21 -2.55 6.14
C CYS A 114 0.29 -2.26 7.56
N ARG A 115 0.71 -1.01 7.82
CA ARG A 115 1.17 -0.61 9.17
C ARG A 115 0.03 -0.52 10.16
N LEU A 116 -1.13 -0.01 9.75
CA LEU A 116 -2.33 0.03 10.61
C LEU A 116 -2.80 -1.38 10.98
N TRP A 117 -2.83 -2.29 10.00
CA TRP A 117 -3.13 -3.69 10.25
C TRP A 117 -2.16 -4.32 11.26
N ALA A 118 -0.85 -4.05 11.13
CA ALA A 118 0.15 -4.55 12.09
C ALA A 118 -0.09 -4.00 13.51
N HIS A 119 -0.40 -2.71 13.65
CA HIS A 119 -0.78 -2.10 14.94
C HIS A 119 -2.02 -2.76 15.55
N ASP A 120 -3.07 -2.99 14.76
CA ASP A 120 -4.28 -3.67 15.21
C ASP A 120 -4.01 -5.10 15.68
N ARG A 121 -3.16 -5.82 14.96
CA ARG A 121 -2.82 -7.22 15.27
C ARG A 121 -2.02 -7.36 16.56
N ILE A 122 -1.05 -6.48 16.76
CA ILE A 122 -0.25 -6.43 17.99
C ILE A 122 -1.14 -6.09 19.18
N ALA A 123 -1.99 -5.06 19.05
CA ALA A 123 -2.93 -4.67 20.11
C ALA A 123 -3.92 -5.79 20.47
N ALA A 124 -4.41 -6.55 19.48
CA ALA A 124 -5.28 -7.70 19.72
C ALA A 124 -4.56 -8.82 20.49
N THR A 125 -3.31 -9.11 20.15
CA THR A 125 -2.51 -10.13 20.85
C THR A 125 -2.29 -9.77 22.31
N LEU A 126 -1.85 -8.53 22.59
CA LEU A 126 -1.61 -8.06 23.96
C LEU A 126 -2.88 -8.15 24.83
N ARG A 127 -4.06 -7.91 24.25
CA ARG A 127 -5.34 -8.07 24.97
C ARG A 127 -5.68 -9.53 25.26
N GLN A 128 -5.27 -10.45 24.38
CA GLN A 128 -5.50 -11.88 24.58
C GLN A 128 -4.60 -12.41 25.71
N GLU A 129 -3.32 -12.03 25.71
CA GLU A 129 -2.36 -12.38 26.77
C GLU A 129 -2.77 -11.80 28.13
N ALA A 130 -3.33 -10.58 28.17
CA ALA A 130 -3.83 -9.99 29.42
C ALA A 130 -5.07 -10.69 29.99
N ARG A 131 -5.73 -11.58 29.22
CA ARG A 131 -6.93 -12.31 29.63
C ARG A 131 -6.67 -13.78 29.99
N SER A 132 -5.48 -14.30 29.67
CA SER A 132 -5.00 -15.65 30.03
C SER A 132 -4.25 -15.64 31.35
#